data_AF-A0A7X7E479-F1
#
_entry.id   AF-A0A7X7E479-F1
#
_cell.length_a   1.000
_cell.length_b   1.000
_cell.length_c   1.000
_cell.angle_alpha   90.00
_cell.angle_beta   90.00
_cell.angle_gamma   90.00
#
_symmetry.space_group_name_H-M   'P 1'
#
loop_
_entity.id
_entity.type
_entity.pdbx_description
1 polymer ?
#
loop_
_entity_poly.entity_id
_entity_poly.type
_entity_poly.pdbx_seq_one_letter_code
_entity_poly.pdbx_strand_id
1 'polypeptide(L)'
;MTNAQRFGFFSSKLWKNYEVSLAEEIDVFGATPGYILWYLQMGDDFPLKIAEHNKKLGIYTVINQDIKSDQLSPSQNEVLLKEIVEGKWDDYFRKFARQARDMNYRVYYRFGYEMNGNWFPWGEKKKLFVSAWKHT
;
A
#
# COMPACT_ATOMS: atom_id res chain seq x y z
N MET A 1 19.97 -19.48 1.66
CA MET A 1 19.52 -18.63 2.78
C MET A 1 18.37 -19.34 3.45
N THR A 2 18.55 -19.72 4.71
CA THR A 2 17.54 -20.39 5.55
C THR A 2 16.34 -19.46 5.75
N ASN A 3 15.16 -20.04 6.04
CA ASN A 3 13.91 -19.33 6.36
C ASN A 3 14.02 -18.52 7.66
N ALA A 4 14.90 -17.50 7.71
CA ALA A 4 14.85 -16.51 8.76
C ALA A 4 13.52 -15.76 8.61
N GLN A 5 12.67 -15.84 9.64
CA GLN A 5 11.48 -15.03 9.73
C GLN A 5 11.88 -13.56 9.56
N ARG A 6 11.42 -12.93 8.48
CA ARG A 6 11.59 -11.50 8.26
C ARG A 6 10.50 -10.79 9.07
N PHE A 7 10.91 -9.96 10.01
CA PHE A 7 9.98 -9.05 10.67
C PHE A 7 9.73 -7.81 9.80
N GLY A 8 8.62 -7.15 10.04
CA GLY A 8 8.30 -5.86 9.47
C GLY A 8 7.39 -5.09 10.39
N PHE A 9 7.29 -3.78 10.16
CA PHE A 9 6.49 -2.91 11.02
C PHE A 9 5.87 -1.76 10.23
N PHE A 10 4.92 -1.11 10.90
CA PHE A 10 4.44 0.22 10.58
C PHE A 10 4.73 1.13 11.78
N SER A 11 5.17 2.35 11.53
CA SER A 11 5.28 3.41 12.55
C SER A 11 4.77 4.71 11.94
N SER A 12 3.85 5.40 12.62
CA SER A 12 3.30 6.67 12.14
C SER A 12 4.35 7.79 12.09
N LYS A 13 5.50 7.63 12.78
CA LYS A 13 6.64 8.56 12.68
C LYS A 13 7.20 8.64 11.27
N LEU A 14 7.11 7.55 10.50
CA LEU A 14 7.59 7.46 9.12
C LEU A 14 6.93 8.48 8.18
N TRP A 15 5.73 8.97 8.51
CA TRP A 15 5.05 10.01 7.73
C TRP A 15 5.62 11.42 7.91
N LYS A 16 6.39 11.67 8.99
CA LYS A 16 6.97 12.99 9.26
C LYS A 16 8.30 13.18 8.54
N ASN A 17 9.22 12.26 8.74
CA ASN A 17 10.53 12.24 8.08
C ASN A 17 10.97 10.78 7.90
N TYR A 18 10.69 10.23 6.72
CA TYR A 18 10.81 8.80 6.47
C TYR A 18 12.20 8.25 6.78
N GLU A 19 13.25 8.85 6.23
CA GLU A 19 14.60 8.30 6.31
C GLU A 19 15.16 8.39 7.74
N VAL A 20 14.97 9.54 8.40
CA VAL A 20 15.42 9.74 9.78
C VAL A 20 14.66 8.83 10.73
N SER A 21 13.33 8.80 10.65
CA SER A 21 12.53 7.95 11.53
C SER A 21 12.75 6.46 11.27
N LEU A 22 13.01 6.05 10.02
CA LEU A 22 13.36 4.66 9.75
C LEU A 22 14.70 4.28 10.39
N ALA A 23 15.72 5.15 10.32
CA ALA A 23 16.99 4.93 10.96
C ALA A 23 16.86 4.83 12.49
N GLU A 24 16.07 5.71 13.11
CA GLU A 24 15.77 5.66 14.55
C GLU A 24 15.04 4.37 14.95
N GLU A 25 14.03 3.93 14.18
CA GLU A 25 13.32 2.68 14.47
C GLU A 25 14.25 1.46 14.29
N ILE A 26 15.13 1.45 13.28
CA ILE A 26 16.13 0.39 13.11
C ILE A 26 17.08 0.31 14.32
N ASP A 27 17.51 1.45 14.86
CA ASP A 27 18.34 1.52 16.07
C ASP A 27 17.60 0.93 17.28
N VAL A 28 16.33 1.31 17.47
CA VAL A 28 15.47 0.77 18.54
C VAL A 28 15.27 -0.75 18.42
N PHE A 29 15.04 -1.26 17.21
CA PHE A 29 14.89 -2.71 16.99
C PHE A 29 16.22 -3.47 17.02
N GLY A 30 17.35 -2.78 16.88
CA GLY A 30 18.68 -3.40 16.77
C GLY A 30 18.87 -4.26 15.52
N ALA A 31 17.99 -4.13 14.52
CA ALA A 31 18.02 -4.92 13.30
C ALA A 31 17.30 -4.22 12.13
N THR A 32 17.78 -4.45 10.90
CA THR A 32 17.09 -4.01 9.69
C THR A 32 15.87 -4.89 9.41
N PRO A 33 14.66 -4.33 9.27
CA PRO A 33 13.46 -5.11 8.97
C PRO A 33 13.52 -5.71 7.57
N GLY A 34 12.82 -6.81 7.34
CA GLY A 34 12.63 -7.34 5.99
C GLY A 34 11.55 -6.58 5.21
N TYR A 35 10.58 -5.98 5.91
CA TYR A 35 9.44 -5.29 5.34
C TYR A 35 9.11 -3.99 6.06
N ILE A 36 8.71 -2.97 5.31
CA ILE A 36 8.06 -1.77 5.86
C ILE A 36 6.67 -1.64 5.26
N LEU A 37 5.67 -1.46 6.14
CA LEU A 37 4.30 -1.17 5.73
C LEU A 37 4.16 0.32 5.46
N TRP A 38 3.66 0.64 4.28
CA TRP A 38 3.32 2.01 3.86
C TRP A 38 1.84 2.06 3.50
N TYR A 39 1.12 3.07 3.97
CA TYR A 39 -0.30 3.27 3.66
C TYR A 39 -0.44 4.40 2.65
N LEU A 40 -1.32 4.19 1.68
CA LEU A 40 -1.71 5.18 0.69
C LEU A 40 -3.20 5.00 0.38
N GLN A 41 -3.80 6.03 -0.17
CA GLN A 41 -5.21 6.09 -0.53
C GLN A 41 -5.41 6.10 -2.05
N MET A 42 -6.64 5.91 -2.52
CA MET A 42 -6.93 6.07 -3.94
C MET A 42 -6.58 7.48 -4.42
N GLY A 43 -5.87 7.54 -5.54
CA GLY A 43 -5.34 8.78 -6.10
C GLY A 43 -3.89 9.09 -5.69
N ASP A 44 -3.35 8.46 -4.65
CA ASP A 44 -1.93 8.62 -4.30
C ASP A 44 -1.02 7.94 -5.32
N ASP A 45 0.06 8.61 -5.71
CA ASP A 45 1.07 8.05 -6.59
C ASP A 45 1.82 6.88 -5.93
N PHE A 46 2.43 6.02 -6.76
CA PHE A 46 3.36 5.01 -6.26
C PHE A 46 4.44 5.67 -5.38
N PRO A 47 4.71 5.14 -4.17
CA PRO A 47 5.60 5.78 -3.20
C PRO A 47 7.08 5.59 -3.58
N LEU A 48 7.49 6.16 -4.72
CA LEU A 48 8.77 5.90 -5.37
C LEU A 48 9.96 6.19 -4.46
N LYS A 49 9.99 7.37 -3.82
CA LYS A 49 11.08 7.75 -2.91
C LYS A 49 11.23 6.77 -1.74
N ILE A 50 10.10 6.32 -1.19
CA ILE A 50 10.04 5.35 -0.09
C ILE A 50 10.58 3.99 -0.55
N ALA A 51 10.12 3.51 -1.71
CA ALA A 51 10.55 2.24 -2.29
C ALA A 51 12.04 2.26 -2.69
N GLU A 52 12.53 3.36 -3.23
CA GLU A 52 13.96 3.55 -3.56
C GLU A 52 14.83 3.55 -2.31
N HIS A 53 14.41 4.25 -1.25
CA HIS A 53 15.13 4.25 0.02
C HIS A 53 15.19 2.83 0.61
N ASN A 54 14.05 2.15 0.67
CA ASN A 54 13.97 0.77 1.17
C ASN A 54 14.84 -0.20 0.37
N LYS A 55 14.86 -0.07 -0.97
CA LYS A 55 15.75 -0.86 -1.83
C LYS A 55 17.22 -0.72 -1.46
N LYS A 56 17.69 0.51 -1.16
CA LYS A 56 19.09 0.74 -0.76
C LYS A 56 19.47 -0.02 0.51
N LEU A 57 18.49 -0.31 1.36
CA LEU A 57 18.65 -1.04 2.63
C LEU A 57 18.27 -2.54 2.52
N GLY A 58 17.87 -3.02 1.34
CA GLY A 58 17.41 -4.40 1.16
C GLY A 58 16.03 -4.71 1.78
N ILE A 59 15.25 -3.67 2.11
CA ILE A 59 13.92 -3.76 2.72
C ILE A 59 12.86 -3.79 1.61
N TYR A 60 11.87 -4.67 1.69
CA TYR A 60 10.72 -4.65 0.77
C TYR A 60 9.60 -3.72 1.27
N THR A 61 9.01 -2.93 0.37
CA THR A 61 7.84 -2.11 0.71
C THR A 61 6.55 -2.92 0.58
N VAL A 62 5.75 -2.96 1.65
CA VAL A 62 4.39 -3.48 1.66
C VAL A 62 3.42 -2.31 1.55
N ILE A 63 2.82 -2.16 0.38
CA ILE A 63 1.87 -1.11 0.07
C ILE A 63 0.49 -1.55 0.55
N ASN A 64 -0.07 -0.80 1.50
CA ASN A 64 -1.42 -0.94 2.01
C ASN A 64 -2.29 0.08 1.29
N GLN A 65 -3.01 -0.39 0.27
CA GLN A 65 -3.93 0.47 -0.47
C GLN A 65 -5.24 0.54 0.29
N ASP A 66 -5.50 1.72 0.86
CA ASP A 66 -6.83 2.16 1.22
C ASP A 66 -7.61 2.48 -0.07
N ILE A 67 -8.80 1.91 -0.21
CA ILE A 67 -9.65 2.15 -1.38
C ILE A 67 -10.35 3.50 -1.25
N LYS A 68 -10.54 4.02 -0.02
CA LYS A 68 -11.08 5.38 0.13
C LYS A 68 -10.04 6.42 -0.25
N SER A 69 -10.50 7.63 -0.46
CA SER A 69 -9.69 8.84 -0.54
C SER A 69 -10.28 9.91 0.36
N ASP A 70 -9.43 10.59 1.12
CA ASP A 70 -9.81 11.72 1.97
C ASP A 70 -10.17 12.97 1.14
N GLN A 71 -9.87 12.94 -0.16
CA GLN A 71 -10.29 13.97 -1.13
C GLN A 71 -11.74 13.76 -1.62
N LEU A 72 -12.38 12.66 -1.24
CA LEU A 72 -13.72 12.28 -1.69
C LEU A 72 -14.71 12.33 -0.52
N SER A 73 -15.95 12.72 -0.83
CA SER A 73 -17.06 12.63 0.12
C SER A 73 -17.37 11.18 0.50
N PRO A 74 -18.06 10.93 1.62
CA PRO A 74 -18.46 9.58 2.02
C PRO A 74 -19.24 8.82 0.94
N SER A 75 -20.18 9.48 0.26
CA SER A 75 -20.97 8.85 -0.81
C SER A 75 -20.15 8.51 -2.06
N GLN A 76 -19.13 9.32 -2.38
CA GLN A 76 -18.17 8.99 -3.44
C GLN A 76 -17.32 7.78 -3.04
N ASN A 77 -16.83 7.73 -1.80
CA ASN A 77 -16.05 6.59 -1.29
C ASN A 77 -16.85 5.27 -1.30
N GLU A 78 -18.16 5.30 -1.03
CA GLU A 78 -19.03 4.12 -1.08
C GLU A 78 -19.14 3.46 -2.46
N VAL A 79 -18.95 4.24 -3.54
CA VAL A 79 -19.07 3.73 -4.90
C VAL A 79 -17.71 3.37 -5.53
N LEU A 80 -16.58 3.74 -4.93
CA LEU A 80 -15.25 3.52 -5.51
C LEU A 80 -14.97 2.07 -5.90
N LEU A 81 -15.35 1.10 -5.06
CA LEU A 81 -15.14 -0.32 -5.37
C LEU A 81 -15.88 -0.73 -6.65
N LYS A 82 -17.05 -0.15 -6.91
CA LYS A 82 -17.80 -0.35 -8.15
C LYS A 82 -17.13 0.36 -9.32
N GLU A 83 -16.66 1.59 -9.12
CA GLU A 83 -15.97 2.37 -10.14
C GLU A 83 -14.67 1.72 -10.61
N ILE A 84 -13.95 1.05 -9.71
CA ILE A 84 -12.77 0.25 -10.05
C ILE A 84 -13.15 -0.89 -11.01
N VAL A 85 -14.23 -1.62 -10.72
CA VAL A 85 -14.74 -2.70 -11.61
C VAL A 85 -15.24 -2.16 -12.94
N GLU A 86 -15.77 -0.93 -12.97
CA GLU A 86 -16.19 -0.25 -14.20
C GLU A 86 -15.01 0.33 -15.00
N GLY A 87 -13.77 0.20 -14.52
CA GLY A 87 -12.55 0.64 -15.18
C GLY A 87 -12.28 2.14 -15.11
N LYS A 88 -13.04 2.90 -14.30
CA LYS A 88 -12.87 4.36 -14.18
C LYS A 88 -11.51 4.75 -13.57
N TRP A 89 -10.89 3.83 -12.84
CA TRP A 89 -9.59 4.01 -12.19
C TRP A 89 -8.45 3.28 -12.91
N ASP A 90 -8.68 2.81 -14.14
CA ASP A 90 -7.66 2.08 -14.90
C ASP A 90 -6.37 2.88 -15.11
N ASP A 91 -6.49 4.17 -15.44
CA ASP A 91 -5.32 5.00 -15.71
C ASP A 91 -4.46 5.18 -14.45
N TYR A 92 -5.11 5.23 -13.29
CA TYR A 92 -4.43 5.20 -11.99
C TYR A 92 -3.65 3.90 -11.80
N PHE A 93 -4.30 2.73 -11.90
CA PHE A 93 -3.62 1.43 -11.71
C PHE A 93 -2.54 1.18 -12.75
N ARG A 94 -2.76 1.56 -14.02
CA ARG A 94 -1.75 1.45 -15.07
C ARG A 94 -0.54 2.34 -14.80
N LYS A 95 -0.75 3.59 -14.34
CA LYS A 95 0.35 4.48 -13.94
C LYS A 95 1.12 3.86 -12.78
N PHE A 96 0.40 3.40 -11.75
CA PHE A 96 0.97 2.77 -10.56
C PHE A 96 1.80 1.54 -10.91
N ALA A 97 1.27 0.64 -11.74
CA ALA A 97 1.95 -0.57 -12.19
C ALA A 97 3.19 -0.28 -13.03
N ARG A 98 3.15 0.75 -13.90
CA ARG A 98 4.34 1.21 -14.65
C ARG A 98 5.43 1.71 -13.70
N GLN A 99 5.08 2.55 -12.72
CA GLN A 99 6.03 3.04 -11.73
C GLN A 99 6.63 1.90 -10.90
N ALA A 100 5.82 0.94 -10.46
CA ALA A 100 6.29 -0.24 -9.73
C ALA A 100 7.24 -1.10 -10.57
N ARG A 101 6.94 -1.29 -11.87
CA ARG A 101 7.81 -2.00 -12.81
C ARG A 101 9.14 -1.26 -12.99
N ASP A 102 9.09 0.05 -13.23
CA ASP A 102 10.28 0.85 -13.55
C ASP A 102 11.22 0.98 -12.33
N MET A 103 10.65 0.95 -11.12
CA MET A 103 11.38 0.88 -9.85
C MET A 103 12.31 -0.35 -9.79
N ASN A 104 11.94 -1.45 -10.47
CA ASN A 104 12.75 -2.66 -10.62
C ASN A 104 13.24 -3.21 -9.26
N TYR A 105 12.28 -3.42 -8.35
CA TYR A 105 12.44 -4.11 -7.08
C TYR A 105 11.08 -4.63 -6.62
N ARG A 106 11.08 -5.70 -5.84
CA ARG A 106 9.83 -6.29 -5.39
C ARG A 106 9.12 -5.36 -4.39
N VAL A 107 7.83 -5.18 -4.60
CA VAL A 107 6.90 -4.62 -3.63
C VAL A 107 5.79 -5.64 -3.37
N TYR A 108 5.14 -5.53 -2.21
CA TYR A 108 3.95 -6.32 -1.88
C TYR A 108 2.75 -5.40 -1.90
N TYR A 109 1.69 -5.78 -2.59
CA TYR A 109 0.49 -4.97 -2.72
C TYR A 109 -0.67 -5.58 -1.95
N ARG A 110 -1.21 -4.83 -0.98
CA ARG A 110 -2.33 -5.24 -0.12
C ARG A 110 -3.52 -4.30 -0.38
N PHE A 111 -4.31 -4.65 -1.39
CA PHE A 111 -5.50 -3.91 -1.81
C PHE A 111 -6.68 -4.12 -0.86
N GLY A 112 -7.30 -3.04 -0.40
CA GLY A 112 -8.55 -3.06 0.35
C GLY A 112 -8.51 -3.97 1.59
N TYR A 113 -7.61 -3.64 2.51
CA TYR A 113 -7.42 -4.45 3.72
C TYR A 113 -8.70 -4.55 4.56
N GLU A 114 -8.81 -5.64 5.35
CA GLU A 114 -9.93 -5.87 6.28
C GLU A 114 -11.31 -5.87 5.63
N MET A 115 -11.40 -6.31 4.37
CA MET A 115 -12.62 -6.36 3.57
C MET A 115 -13.76 -7.22 4.14
N ASN A 116 -13.49 -7.99 5.18
CA ASN A 116 -14.47 -8.82 5.88
C ASN A 116 -15.25 -8.07 6.98
N GLY A 117 -14.90 -6.81 7.26
CA GLY A 117 -15.59 -5.96 8.23
C GLY A 117 -16.54 -4.95 7.60
N ASN A 118 -17.34 -4.26 8.42
CA ASN A 118 -18.30 -3.22 7.99
C ASN A 118 -17.81 -1.78 8.23
N TRP A 119 -16.58 -1.60 8.69
CA TRP A 119 -16.00 -0.30 9.05
C TRP A 119 -15.38 0.45 7.86
N PHE A 120 -15.26 -0.19 6.70
CA PHE A 120 -14.74 0.43 5.49
C PHE A 120 -15.75 0.42 4.35
N PRO A 121 -15.74 1.43 3.45
CA PRO A 121 -16.63 1.51 2.30
C PRO A 121 -16.53 0.32 1.32
N TRP A 122 -15.45 -0.46 1.34
CA TRP A 122 -15.31 -1.68 0.54
C TRP A 122 -15.66 -2.97 1.30
N GLY A 123 -15.95 -2.85 2.59
CA GLY A 123 -16.21 -3.93 3.52
C GLY A 123 -17.51 -4.69 3.23
N GLU A 124 -17.55 -5.98 3.54
CA GLU A 124 -18.68 -6.91 3.35
C GLU A 124 -19.22 -7.03 1.90
N LYS A 125 -18.61 -6.36 0.91
CA LYS A 125 -19.01 -6.41 -0.52
C LYS A 125 -18.31 -7.57 -1.27
N LYS A 126 -18.33 -8.79 -0.74
CA LYS A 126 -17.53 -9.96 -1.19
C LYS A 126 -17.40 -10.13 -2.71
N LYS A 127 -18.52 -10.18 -3.46
CA LYS A 127 -18.50 -10.41 -4.91
C LYS A 127 -17.86 -9.24 -5.67
N LEU A 128 -18.18 -8.02 -5.25
CA LEU A 128 -17.65 -6.80 -5.85
C LEU A 128 -16.16 -6.65 -5.55
N PHE A 129 -15.75 -6.95 -4.31
CA PHE A 129 -14.35 -6.94 -3.90
C PHE A 129 -13.50 -7.91 -4.71
N VAL A 130 -13.96 -9.15 -4.90
CA VAL A 130 -13.25 -10.14 -5.74
C VAL A 130 -13.12 -9.65 -7.19
N SER A 131 -14.16 -8.98 -7.71
CA SER A 131 -14.13 -8.44 -9.07
C SER A 131 -13.13 -7.28 -9.17
N ALA A 132 -13.12 -6.37 -8.19
CA ALA A 132 -12.16 -5.27 -8.12
C ALA A 132 -10.72 -5.79 -8.01
N TRP A 133 -10.45 -6.73 -7.10
CA TRP A 133 -9.11 -7.32 -6.92
C TRP A 133 -8.57 -7.98 -8.20
N LYS A 134 -9.43 -8.63 -9.00
CA LYS A 134 -9.01 -9.23 -10.27
C LYS A 134 -8.74 -8.19 -11.36
N HIS A 135 -9.37 -7.02 -11.25
CA HIS A 135 -9.31 -5.94 -12.23
C HIS A 135 -8.05 -5.08 -12.04
N THR A 136 -7.69 -4.82 -10.78
CA THR A 136 -6.46 -4.09 -10.39
C THR A 136 -5.19 -4.89 -10.64
#